data_AF-A1ZTG9-F1
#
_entry.id   AF-A1ZTG9-F1
#
_cell.length_a   1.000
_cell.length_b   1.000
_cell.length_c   1.000
_cell.angle_alpha   90.00
_cell.angle_beta   90.00
_cell.angle_gamma   90.00
#
_symmetry.space_group_name_H-M   'P 1'
#
loop_
_entity.id
_entity.type
_entity.pdbx_description
1 polymer ?
#
loop_
_entity_poly.entity_id
_entity_poly.type
_entity_poly.pdbx_seq_one_letter_code
_entity_poly.pdbx_strand_id
1 'polypeptide(L)'
;MLAKMPMQLKHEQKQCPRCGAGFECKVGDVVNCQCYEVQVQARTNEFLANAYYDCLCKNCLAEIDKMLTFAQSHPLPQQGEVLVEGLHYYKKNNQVVYTELYHLQQGQCCHQPNCMHCAYGFRAIETKSG
;
A
#
# COMPACT_ATOMS: atom_id res chain seq x y z
N MET A 1 39.59 -1.81 23.20
CA MET A 1 38.12 -1.75 23.11
C MET A 1 37.77 -1.45 21.67
N LEU A 2 37.35 -2.47 20.89
CA LEU A 2 36.96 -2.27 19.50
C LEU A 2 35.44 -2.05 19.47
N ALA A 3 35.02 -0.82 19.23
CA ALA A 3 33.63 -0.51 18.93
C ALA A 3 33.29 -1.16 17.57
N LYS A 4 32.40 -2.15 17.59
CA LYS A 4 31.81 -2.71 16.36
C LYS A 4 30.90 -1.63 15.76
N MET A 5 31.37 -0.90 14.74
CA MET A 5 30.50 -0.10 13.88
C MET A 5 29.54 -1.05 13.16
N PRO A 6 28.22 -0.81 13.18
CA PRO A 6 27.29 -1.65 12.42
C PRO A 6 27.62 -1.46 10.93
N MET A 7 28.01 -2.55 10.26
CA MET A 7 28.12 -2.60 8.81
C MET A 7 26.70 -2.37 8.26
N GLN A 8 26.41 -1.17 7.79
CA GLN A 8 25.12 -0.85 7.17
C GLN A 8 25.00 -1.69 5.90
N LEU A 9 24.12 -2.70 5.92
CA LEU A 9 23.76 -3.44 4.72
C LEU A 9 23.15 -2.44 3.73
N LYS A 10 23.84 -2.19 2.62
CA LYS A 10 23.35 -1.30 1.55
C LYS A 10 22.11 -1.88 0.85
N HIS A 11 21.91 -3.19 0.96
CA HIS A 11 20.83 -3.93 0.33
C HIS A 11 20.35 -5.07 1.22
N GLU A 12 19.08 -5.42 1.12
CA GLU A 12 18.44 -6.57 1.78
C GLU A 12 17.40 -7.22 0.86
N GLN A 13 17.19 -8.53 1.00
CA GLN A 13 16.09 -9.23 0.33
C GLN A 13 14.83 -9.11 1.19
N LYS A 14 13.75 -8.55 0.63
CA LYS A 14 12.47 -8.36 1.32
C LYS A 14 11.33 -9.04 0.55
N GLN A 15 10.21 -9.24 1.24
CA GLN A 15 8.94 -9.57 0.60
C GLN A 15 8.08 -8.32 0.53
N CYS A 16 7.47 -8.06 -0.63
CA CYS A 16 6.55 -6.94 -0.80
C CYS A 16 5.31 -7.15 0.08
N PRO A 17 4.96 -6.21 0.99
CA PRO A 17 3.82 -6.39 1.89
C PRO A 17 2.46 -6.43 1.16
N ARG A 18 2.39 -5.92 -0.07
CA ARG A 18 1.17 -5.91 -0.89
C ARG A 18 0.99 -7.20 -1.70
N CYS A 19 2.00 -7.63 -2.46
CA CYS A 19 1.87 -8.80 -3.35
C CYS A 19 2.59 -10.07 -2.90
N GLY A 20 3.41 -10.01 -1.84
CA GLY A 20 4.20 -11.13 -1.33
C GLY A 20 5.44 -11.48 -2.15
N ALA A 21 5.66 -10.87 -3.31
CA ALA A 21 6.82 -11.15 -4.15
C ALA A 21 8.14 -10.74 -3.47
N GLY A 22 9.18 -11.56 -3.62
CA GLY A 22 10.54 -11.22 -3.20
C GLY A 22 11.15 -10.13 -4.06
N PHE A 23 11.88 -9.20 -3.47
CA PHE A 23 12.64 -8.18 -4.18
C PHE A 23 13.88 -7.73 -3.40
N GLU A 24 14.91 -7.29 -4.12
CA GLU A 24 16.07 -6.63 -3.53
C GLU A 24 15.76 -5.17 -3.23
N CYS A 25 15.75 -4.82 -1.94
CA CYS A 25 15.65 -3.44 -1.45
C CYS A 25 17.06 -2.88 -1.26
N LYS A 26 17.33 -1.69 -1.79
CA LYS A 26 18.61 -0.97 -1.60
C LYS A 26 18.39 0.38 -0.94
N VAL A 27 17.63 0.44 0.15
CA VAL A 27 17.31 1.72 0.81
C VAL A 27 18.56 2.48 1.29
N GLY A 28 19.65 1.76 1.62
CA GLY A 28 20.95 2.34 1.95
C GLY A 28 21.76 2.83 0.73
N ASP A 29 21.28 2.57 -0.48
CA ASP A 29 21.84 3.03 -1.75
C ASP A 29 20.68 3.30 -2.73
N VAL A 30 19.83 4.27 -2.36
CA VAL A 30 18.50 4.46 -2.96
C VAL A 30 18.54 4.67 -4.47
N VAL A 31 19.59 5.33 -5.00
CA VAL A 31 19.74 5.58 -6.44
C VAL A 31 19.87 4.29 -7.26
N ASN A 32 20.30 3.19 -6.64
CA ASN A 32 20.39 1.86 -7.23
C ASN A 32 19.22 0.95 -6.83
N CYS A 33 18.23 1.46 -6.09
CA CYS A 33 17.07 0.70 -5.66
C CYS A 33 16.01 0.65 -6.76
N GLN A 34 15.33 -0.49 -6.88
CA GLN A 34 14.25 -0.69 -7.86
C GLN A 34 13.11 0.34 -7.71
N CYS A 35 12.91 0.93 -6.52
CA CYS A 35 11.90 1.97 -6.32
C CYS A 35 12.28 3.32 -6.93
N TYR A 36 13.57 3.60 -7.13
CA TYR A 36 14.05 4.88 -7.68
C TYR A 36 13.72 5.03 -9.18
N GLU A 37 13.64 3.90 -9.89
CA GLU A 37 13.23 3.88 -11.31
C GLU A 37 11.75 4.19 -11.51
N VAL A 38 10.92 4.07 -10.46
CA VAL A 38 9.48 4.27 -10.56
C VAL A 38 9.14 5.74 -10.31
N GLN A 39 8.71 6.42 -11.38
CA GLN A 39 8.17 7.77 -11.27
C GLN A 39 6.72 7.69 -10.74
N VAL A 40 6.46 8.28 -9.59
CA VAL A 40 5.13 8.38 -8.98
C VAL A 40 4.73 9.84 -8.79
N GLN A 41 3.44 10.12 -8.76
CA GLN A 41 2.91 11.46 -8.55
C GLN A 41 3.08 11.92 -7.10
N ALA A 42 3.06 13.25 -6.88
CA ALA A 42 3.16 13.83 -5.54
C ALA A 42 2.09 13.29 -4.58
N ARG A 43 0.85 13.14 -5.04
CA ARG A 43 -0.25 12.51 -4.28
C ARG A 43 0.07 11.07 -3.88
N THR A 44 0.71 10.30 -4.75
CA THR A 44 1.12 8.93 -4.45
C THR A 44 2.16 8.91 -3.34
N ASN A 45 3.13 9.82 -3.36
CA ASN A 45 4.07 9.99 -2.26
C ASN A 45 3.37 10.38 -0.94
N GLU A 46 2.42 11.32 -0.98
CA GLU A 46 1.63 11.71 0.20
C GLU A 46 0.81 10.53 0.76
N PHE A 47 0.19 9.74 -0.11
CA PHE A 47 -0.53 8.54 0.28
C PHE A 47 0.41 7.52 0.94
N LEU A 48 1.55 7.21 0.32
CA LEU A 48 2.52 6.26 0.84
C LEU A 48 3.11 6.70 2.18
N ALA A 49 3.31 8.00 2.39
CA ALA A 49 3.76 8.56 3.67
C ALA A 49 2.76 8.35 4.82
N ASN A 50 1.48 8.16 4.51
CA ASN A 50 0.41 7.91 5.49
C ASN A 50 -0.06 6.44 5.49
N ALA A 51 0.53 5.59 4.65
CA ALA A 51 0.26 4.16 4.61
C ALA A 51 1.14 3.41 5.62
N TYR A 52 0.78 2.15 5.88
CA TYR A 52 1.47 1.24 6.79
C TYR A 52 2.40 0.26 6.06
N TYR A 53 2.71 0.54 4.80
CA TYR A 53 3.61 -0.28 4.01
C TYR A 53 5.06 -0.07 4.47
N ASP A 54 5.77 -1.18 4.63
CA ASP A 54 7.23 -1.19 4.44
C ASP A 54 7.54 -1.02 2.94
N CYS A 55 8.81 -1.13 2.54
CA CYS A 55 9.24 -1.04 1.16
C CYS A 55 8.38 -1.91 0.22
N LEU A 56 7.89 -1.30 -0.85
CA LEU A 56 7.13 -1.97 -1.92
C LEU A 56 8.05 -2.34 -3.08
N CYS A 57 7.71 -3.43 -3.78
CA CYS A 57 8.35 -3.72 -5.05
C CYS A 57 7.92 -2.71 -6.13
N LYS A 58 8.74 -2.55 -7.17
CA LYS A 58 8.49 -1.58 -8.26
C LYS A 58 7.12 -1.73 -8.92
N ASN A 59 6.64 -2.96 -9.04
CA ASN A 59 5.34 -3.26 -9.66
C ASN A 59 4.18 -2.74 -8.80
N CYS A 60 4.20 -3.00 -7.48
CA CYS A 60 3.16 -2.49 -6.59
C CYS A 60 3.22 -0.98 -6.43
N LEU A 61 4.42 -0.40 -6.43
CA LEU A 61 4.58 1.06 -6.40
C LEU A 61 3.94 1.72 -7.63
N ALA A 62 4.22 1.20 -8.83
CA ALA A 62 3.62 1.69 -10.07
C ALA A 62 2.10 1.43 -10.14
N GLU A 63 1.62 0.33 -9.56
CA GLU A 63 0.18 0.02 -9.53
C GLU A 63 -0.59 0.93 -8.58
N ILE A 64 -0.03 1.24 -7.41
CA ILE A 64 -0.63 2.21 -6.48
C ILE A 64 -0.74 3.59 -7.14
N ASP A 65 0.29 4.03 -7.86
CA ASP A 65 0.26 5.29 -8.60
C ASP A 65 -0.88 5.32 -9.64
N LYS A 66 -1.05 4.22 -10.39
CA LYS A 66 -2.16 4.06 -11.33
C LYS A 66 -3.52 4.08 -10.64
N MET A 67 -3.67 3.38 -9.51
CA MET A 67 -4.92 3.36 -8.75
C MET A 67 -5.28 4.74 -8.19
N LEU A 68 -4.31 5.50 -7.68
CA LEU A 68 -4.54 6.86 -7.18
C LEU A 68 -4.90 7.84 -8.31
N THR A 69 -4.26 7.70 -9.47
CA THR A 69 -4.62 8.46 -10.68
C THR A 69 -6.05 8.15 -11.12
N PHE A 70 -6.45 6.87 -11.07
CA PHE A 70 -7.80 6.45 -11.38
C PHE A 70 -8.82 7.01 -10.37
N ALA A 71 -8.55 6.86 -9.07
CA ALA A 71 -9.41 7.38 -8.00
C ALA A 71 -9.58 8.91 -8.04
N GLN A 72 -8.58 9.64 -8.50
CA GLN A 72 -8.67 11.09 -8.70
C GLN A 72 -9.59 11.47 -9.86
N SER A 73 -9.52 10.73 -10.97
CA SER A 73 -10.37 10.97 -12.15
C SER A 73 -11.79 10.42 -12.00
N HIS A 74 -12.01 9.54 -11.02
CA HIS A 74 -13.29 8.91 -10.72
C HIS A 74 -13.55 9.04 -9.21
N PRO A 75 -13.99 10.21 -8.72
CA PRO A 75 -14.29 10.39 -7.31
C PRO A 75 -15.45 9.50 -6.87
N LEU A 76 -15.53 9.19 -5.58
CA LEU A 76 -16.69 8.50 -5.03
C LEU A 76 -17.98 9.28 -5.32
N PRO A 77 -19.09 8.57 -5.60
CA PRO A 77 -20.38 9.20 -5.81
C PRO A 77 -20.79 10.06 -4.60
N GLN A 78 -21.37 11.23 -4.86
CA GLN A 78 -21.85 12.14 -3.82
C GLN A 78 -23.16 11.63 -3.18
N GLN A 79 -23.58 12.24 -2.08
CA GLN A 79 -24.73 11.78 -1.30
C GLN A 79 -26.00 11.68 -2.18
N GLY A 80 -26.52 10.46 -2.32
CA GLY A 80 -27.68 10.14 -3.17
C GLY A 80 -27.34 9.44 -4.49
N GLU A 81 -26.06 9.36 -4.85
CA GLU A 81 -25.58 8.61 -6.01
C GLU A 81 -25.26 7.15 -5.68
N VAL A 82 -25.34 6.28 -6.69
CA VAL A 82 -25.27 4.82 -6.52
C VAL A 82 -23.83 4.34 -6.65
N LEU A 83 -23.38 3.53 -5.68
CA LEU A 83 -22.14 2.77 -5.81
C LEU A 83 -22.28 1.73 -6.93
N VAL A 84 -21.30 1.70 -7.82
CA VAL A 84 -21.23 0.72 -8.91
C VAL A 84 -20.66 -0.62 -8.42
N GLU A 85 -21.44 -1.70 -8.55
CA GLU A 85 -20.98 -3.08 -8.31
C GLU A 85 -19.88 -3.48 -9.30
N GLY A 86 -18.86 -4.21 -8.84
CA GLY A 86 -17.64 -4.52 -9.57
C GLY A 86 -16.54 -3.45 -9.46
N LEU A 87 -16.92 -2.19 -9.26
CA LEU A 87 -15.96 -1.08 -9.09
C LEU A 87 -15.74 -0.74 -7.62
N HIS A 88 -16.81 -0.44 -6.90
CA HIS A 88 -16.77 0.01 -5.50
C HIS A 88 -17.00 -1.14 -4.52
N TYR A 89 -17.81 -2.12 -4.90
CA TYR A 89 -18.12 -3.28 -4.06
C TYR A 89 -18.48 -4.50 -4.92
N TYR A 90 -18.54 -5.67 -4.30
CA TYR A 90 -19.16 -6.88 -4.86
C TYR A 90 -19.88 -7.67 -3.76
N LYS A 91 -20.79 -8.57 -4.13
CA LYS A 91 -21.48 -9.44 -3.16
C LYS A 91 -20.78 -10.79 -3.04
N LYS A 92 -20.47 -11.21 -1.81
CA LYS A 92 -19.95 -12.55 -1.48
C LYS A 92 -20.74 -13.09 -0.30
N ASN A 93 -21.36 -14.27 -0.45
CA ASN A 93 -22.16 -14.91 0.61
C ASN A 93 -23.25 -14.00 1.20
N ASN A 94 -23.97 -13.25 0.35
CA ASN A 94 -24.99 -12.28 0.74
C ASN A 94 -24.48 -11.08 1.59
N GLN A 95 -23.16 -10.88 1.64
CA GLN A 95 -22.51 -9.73 2.27
C GLN A 95 -21.91 -8.81 1.20
N VAL A 96 -21.94 -7.50 1.45
CA VAL A 96 -21.26 -6.49 0.61
C VAL A 96 -19.80 -6.44 1.01
N VAL A 97 -18.90 -6.57 0.02
CA VAL A 97 -17.46 -6.45 0.19
C VAL A 97 -16.97 -5.27 -0.64
N TYR A 98 -16.43 -4.26 0.02
CA TYR A 98 -15.87 -3.07 -0.63
C TYR A 98 -14.48 -3.37 -1.23
N THR A 99 -14.20 -2.76 -2.38
CA THR A 99 -12.95 -2.96 -3.13
C THR A 99 -11.80 -2.12 -2.55
N GLU A 100 -10.56 -2.45 -2.94
CA GLU A 100 -9.37 -1.64 -2.61
C GLU A 100 -9.56 -0.19 -3.09
N LEU A 101 -10.12 -0.01 -4.28
CA LEU A 101 -10.43 1.31 -4.85
C LEU A 101 -11.39 2.11 -3.97
N TYR A 102 -12.46 1.48 -3.47
CA TYR A 102 -13.41 2.17 -2.60
C TYR A 102 -12.71 2.71 -1.34
N HIS A 103 -11.87 1.88 -0.69
CA HIS A 103 -11.12 2.30 0.49
C HIS A 103 -10.08 3.38 0.18
N LEU A 104 -9.46 3.33 -0.99
CA LEU A 104 -8.55 4.37 -1.48
C LEU A 104 -9.30 5.71 -1.64
N GLN A 105 -10.46 5.70 -2.29
CA GLN A 105 -11.26 6.91 -2.54
C GLN A 105 -11.85 7.51 -1.25
N GLN A 106 -12.14 6.71 -0.22
CA GLN A 106 -12.57 7.19 1.10
C GLN A 106 -11.49 8.03 1.82
N GLY A 107 -10.22 7.93 1.40
CA GLY A 107 -9.14 8.80 1.87
C GLY A 107 -8.63 8.53 3.28
N GLN A 108 -9.08 7.46 3.95
CA GLN A 108 -8.57 7.06 5.27
C GLN A 108 -8.54 5.54 5.47
N CYS A 109 -7.58 5.08 6.27
CA CYS A 109 -7.55 3.71 6.77
C CYS A 109 -8.67 3.49 7.80
N CYS A 110 -9.37 2.35 7.73
CA CYS A 110 -10.46 2.00 8.65
C CYS A 110 -10.00 1.32 9.96
N HIS A 111 -8.71 1.02 10.07
CA HIS A 111 -8.06 0.34 11.20
C HIS A 111 -8.74 -0.97 11.65
N GLN A 112 -9.48 -1.62 10.76
CA GLN A 112 -10.09 -2.92 11.06
C GLN A 112 -9.04 -4.03 10.98
N PRO A 113 -9.00 -4.94 11.97
CA PRO A 113 -8.12 -6.10 11.89
C PRO A 113 -8.48 -6.96 10.68
N ASN A 114 -7.47 -7.43 9.95
CA ASN A 114 -7.63 -8.31 8.78
C ASN A 114 -8.55 -7.77 7.68
N CYS A 115 -8.57 -6.44 7.48
CA CYS A 115 -9.25 -5.83 6.33
C CYS A 115 -8.72 -6.42 5.01
N MET A 116 -9.56 -7.16 4.29
CA MET A 116 -9.17 -7.92 3.10
C MET A 116 -8.72 -7.04 1.92
N HIS A 117 -9.24 -5.82 1.84
CA HIS A 117 -9.01 -4.89 0.73
C HIS A 117 -8.35 -3.59 1.24
N CYS A 118 -7.48 -3.71 2.24
CA CYS A 118 -6.81 -2.54 2.83
C CYS A 118 -5.84 -1.91 1.83
N ALA A 119 -6.25 -0.79 1.24
CA ALA A 119 -5.38 0.02 0.38
C ALA A 119 -4.15 0.57 1.13
N TYR A 120 -4.24 0.75 2.45
CA TYR A 120 -3.19 1.38 3.27
C TYR A 120 -2.18 0.40 3.85
N GLY A 121 -2.30 -0.90 3.57
CA GLY A 121 -1.37 -1.91 4.09
C GLY A 121 -1.45 -2.16 5.60
N PHE A 122 -2.49 -1.68 6.29
CA PHE A 122 -2.65 -1.90 7.72
C PHE A 122 -2.83 -3.39 8.03
N ARG A 123 -2.00 -3.89 8.95
CA ARG A 123 -2.15 -5.22 9.56
C ARG A 123 -2.14 -5.02 11.06
N ALA A 124 -3.25 -5.38 11.72
CA ALA A 124 -3.28 -5.40 13.17
C ALA A 124 -2.20 -6.37 13.65
N ILE A 125 -1.18 -5.86 14.32
CA ILE A 125 -0.19 -6.69 15.01
C ILE A 125 -0.97 -7.43 16.09
N GLU A 126 -1.09 -8.76 15.99
CA GLU A 126 -1.53 -9.56 17.13
C GLU A 126 -0.56 -9.25 18.27
N THR A 127 -1.05 -8.58 19.32
CA THR A 127 -0.30 -8.40 20.55
C THR A 127 0.04 -9.79 21.06
N LYS A 128 1.28 -10.26 20.81
CA LYS A 128 1.83 -11.33 21.63
C LYS A 128 1.90 -10.76 23.04
N SER A 129 1.02 -11.27 23.89
CA SER A 129 1.05 -11.11 25.33
C SER A 129 2.50 -11.21 25.81
N GLY A 130 2.99 -10.13 26.41
CA GLY A 130 4.13 -10.20 27.32
C GLY A 130 3.73 -10.95 28.59
#